data_AF-X1V9S7-F1
#
_entry.id   AF-X1V9S7-F1
#
_cell.length_a   1.000
_cell.length_b   1.000
_cell.length_c   1.000
_cell.angle_alpha   90.00
_cell.angle_beta   90.00
_cell.angle_gamma   90.00
#
_symmetry.space_group_name_H-M   'P 1'
#
loop_
_entity.id
_entity.type
_entity.pdbx_description
1 polymer ?
#
loop_
_entity_poly.entity_id
_entity_poly.type
_entity_poly.pdbx_seq_one_letter_code
_entity_poly.pdbx_strand_id
1 'polypeptide(L)'
;SCPYNKPDFWHHRLVDAQNVISPGPVHSFMREMDIFFGYGKVLEGVPRAGSMGLLLFGLSGIVILTFTLRYTFAKRKKLPAPVAEPAVPVEAVTPAISRKEKPARVPVLGKSLTVGLRYLAYVALVVAFVVGMTSEGKDYESMVRAKFKGQKLTKVNDDPVVFHLGEKGDGPGNYVLIQEGQGYGGPFVLGIRIMEDAKVHEVIPLDHKETPAFVRKIQDAHYRDQFVGKHVADDFIVDVDIDAVSGATITTMAATEAIRKGAHLAAVEKFKLEQKWKKV
;
A
#
# COMPACT_ATOMS: atom_id res chain seq x y z
N SER A 1 16.37 11.14 6.88
CA SER A 1 15.57 9.94 6.58
C SER A 1 14.21 10.40 6.06
N CYS A 2 13.92 10.16 4.77
CA CYS A 2 12.67 10.63 4.14
C CYS A 2 11.47 9.85 4.71
N PRO A 3 10.34 10.48 5.05
CA PRO A 3 9.16 9.80 5.64
C PRO A 3 8.45 8.82 4.70
N TYR A 4 8.95 8.68 3.46
CA TYR A 4 8.30 7.97 2.36
C TYR A 4 9.01 6.68 1.92
N ASN A 5 9.94 6.17 2.72
CA ASN A 5 10.59 4.90 2.41
C ASN A 5 9.68 3.72 2.81
N LYS A 6 8.70 3.38 1.95
CA LYS A 6 7.84 2.18 2.09
C LYS A 6 8.45 1.03 1.25
N PRO A 7 8.99 -0.04 1.85
CA PRO A 7 9.83 -1.02 1.17
C PRO A 7 9.08 -2.06 0.30
N ASP A 8 7.76 -1.94 0.18
CA ASP A 8 6.90 -3.05 -0.25
C ASP A 8 6.57 -3.05 -1.76
N PHE A 9 7.03 -2.04 -2.51
CA PHE A 9 6.76 -1.93 -3.94
C PHE A 9 8.01 -2.22 -4.79
N TRP A 10 7.86 -3.00 -5.88
CA TRP A 10 8.98 -3.30 -6.80
C TRP A 10 9.59 -2.04 -7.43
N HIS A 11 8.79 -0.99 -7.64
CA HIS A 11 9.26 0.31 -8.11
C HIS A 11 10.16 1.01 -7.07
N HIS A 12 9.97 0.79 -5.77
CA HIS A 12 10.84 1.37 -4.74
C HIS A 12 12.22 0.71 -4.73
N ARG A 13 12.31 -0.60 -4.96
CA ARG A 13 13.62 -1.26 -5.18
C ARG A 13 14.32 -0.76 -6.43
N LEU A 14 13.56 -0.41 -7.47
CA LEU A 14 14.09 0.19 -8.70
C LEU A 14 14.52 1.65 -8.48
N VAL A 15 13.76 2.43 -7.70
CA VAL A 15 14.09 3.80 -7.30
C VAL A 15 15.28 3.82 -6.34
N ASP A 16 15.41 2.86 -5.42
CA ASP A 16 16.58 2.71 -4.54
C ASP A 16 17.81 2.30 -5.34
N ALA A 17 17.67 1.36 -6.27
CA ALA A 17 18.73 1.05 -7.23
C ALA A 17 19.12 2.26 -8.09
N GLN A 18 18.16 3.12 -8.43
CA GLN A 18 18.39 4.36 -9.17
C GLN A 18 18.96 5.50 -8.29
N ASN A 19 18.64 5.54 -7.00
CA ASN A 19 19.21 6.45 -6.01
C ASN A 19 20.68 6.14 -5.74
N VAL A 20 21.09 4.87 -5.86
CA VAL A 20 22.51 4.47 -5.90
C VAL A 20 23.21 4.99 -7.16
N ILE A 21 22.47 5.18 -8.27
CA ILE A 21 23.00 5.63 -9.56
C ILE A 21 22.98 7.17 -9.70
N SER A 22 22.11 7.90 -8.99
CA SER A 22 22.07 9.38 -9.03
C SER A 22 21.51 10.00 -7.74
N PRO A 23 22.33 10.09 -6.67
CA PRO A 23 21.98 10.84 -5.47
C PRO A 23 22.12 12.33 -5.78
N GLY A 24 21.06 12.97 -6.23
CA GLY A 24 21.15 14.35 -6.73
C GLY A 24 19.81 15.02 -7.03
N PRO A 25 19.82 16.11 -7.83
CA PRO A 25 18.67 17.01 -8.06
C PRO A 25 17.36 16.33 -8.46
N VAL A 26 17.46 15.16 -9.12
CA VAL A 26 16.32 14.35 -9.55
C VAL A 26 15.50 13.83 -8.37
N HIS A 27 16.16 13.39 -7.28
CA HIS A 27 15.48 12.91 -6.07
C HIS A 27 14.72 14.04 -5.37
N SER A 28 15.30 15.24 -5.30
CA SER A 28 14.66 16.43 -4.73
C SER A 28 13.46 16.88 -5.56
N PHE A 29 13.58 16.86 -6.89
CA PHE A 29 12.49 17.17 -7.81
C PHE A 29 11.32 16.18 -7.67
N MET A 30 11.61 14.88 -7.58
CA MET A 30 10.58 13.85 -7.38
C MET A 30 9.84 14.03 -6.04
N ARG A 31 10.56 14.38 -4.97
CA ARG A 31 9.96 14.70 -3.66
C ARG A 31 9.05 15.93 -3.72
N GLU A 32 9.48 16.98 -4.41
CA GLU A 32 8.67 18.20 -4.56
C GLU A 32 7.41 17.96 -5.40
N MET A 33 7.51 17.11 -6.42
CA MET A 33 6.34 16.71 -7.20
C MET A 33 5.36 15.86 -6.41
N ASP A 34 5.86 15.00 -5.51
CA ASP A 34 5.00 14.21 -4.63
C ASP A 34 4.17 15.09 -3.67
N ILE A 35 4.79 16.16 -3.15
CA ILE A 35 4.12 17.18 -2.32
C ILE A 35 3.12 17.99 -3.15
N PHE A 36 3.51 18.43 -4.34
CA PHE A 36 2.68 19.28 -5.21
C PHE A 36 1.42 18.56 -5.70
N PHE A 37 1.51 17.27 -6.02
CA PHE A 37 0.37 16.47 -6.47
C PHE A 37 -0.41 15.81 -5.31
N GLY A 38 0.05 15.94 -4.07
CA GLY A 38 -0.70 15.57 -2.87
C GLY A 38 -0.94 14.07 -2.69
N TYR A 39 -0.11 13.21 -3.29
CA TYR A 39 -0.29 11.75 -3.29
C TYR A 39 -0.33 11.11 -1.90
N GLY A 40 0.22 11.80 -0.90
CA GLY A 40 0.39 11.28 0.44
C GLY A 40 -0.82 11.31 1.38
N LYS A 41 -1.86 12.10 1.07
CA LYS A 41 -3.03 12.28 1.95
C LYS A 41 -4.35 11.71 1.41
N VAL A 42 -4.36 11.19 0.18
CA VAL A 42 -5.61 10.81 -0.50
C VAL A 42 -6.03 9.35 -0.24
N LEU A 43 -5.27 8.60 0.56
CA LEU A 43 -5.35 7.12 0.58
C LEU A 43 -5.42 6.51 1.99
N GLU A 44 -5.69 7.29 3.03
CA GLU A 44 -6.03 6.71 4.35
C GLU A 44 -7.43 6.06 4.27
N GLY A 45 -7.50 4.73 4.44
CA GLY A 45 -8.75 3.97 4.50
C GLY A 45 -9.26 3.35 3.19
N VAL A 46 -8.53 3.45 2.07
CA VAL A 46 -8.92 2.82 0.80
C VAL A 46 -8.13 1.52 0.58
N PRO A 47 -8.76 0.39 0.21
CA PRO A 47 -8.06 -0.86 -0.10
C PRO A 47 -6.96 -0.65 -1.15
N ARG A 48 -5.80 -1.30 -0.97
CA ARG A 48 -4.57 -1.08 -1.76
C ARG A 48 -4.79 -1.13 -3.28
N ALA A 49 -5.71 -1.96 -3.77
CA ALA A 49 -6.08 -2.04 -5.19
C ALA A 49 -6.80 -0.78 -5.74
N GLY A 50 -7.60 -0.09 -4.92
CA GLY A 50 -8.28 1.16 -5.29
C GLY A 50 -7.32 2.35 -5.38
N SER A 51 -6.26 2.34 -4.56
CA SER A 51 -5.24 3.39 -4.54
C SER A 51 -4.39 3.46 -5.82
N MET A 52 -4.03 2.30 -6.37
CA MET A 52 -3.24 2.21 -7.60
C MET A 52 -4.03 2.55 -8.87
N GLY A 53 -5.34 2.25 -8.88
CA GLY A 53 -6.25 2.65 -9.96
C GLY A 53 -6.35 4.17 -10.11
N LEU A 54 -6.39 4.90 -8.99
CA LEU A 54 -6.45 6.36 -8.99
C LEU A 54 -5.13 7.02 -9.46
N LEU A 55 -3.99 6.38 -9.18
CA LEU A 55 -2.65 6.87 -9.52
C LEU A 55 -2.30 6.75 -11.00
N LEU A 56 -2.80 5.71 -11.69
CA LEU A 56 -2.58 5.50 -13.13
C LEU A 56 -3.75 5.97 -14.00
N PHE A 57 -4.98 6.01 -13.47
CA PHE A 57 -6.21 6.33 -14.22
C PHE A 57 -7.03 7.49 -13.66
N GLY A 58 -6.52 8.21 -12.66
CA GLY A 58 -7.13 9.47 -12.20
C GLY A 58 -7.10 10.57 -13.27
N LEU A 59 -7.62 11.76 -12.92
CA LEU A 59 -7.72 12.92 -13.82
C LEU A 59 -6.42 13.22 -14.58
N SER A 60 -5.26 13.06 -13.95
CA SER A 60 -3.95 13.26 -14.59
C SER A 60 -3.65 12.20 -15.67
N GLY A 61 -3.94 10.92 -15.43
CA GLY A 61 -3.80 9.85 -16.41
C GLY A 61 -4.73 10.01 -17.60
N ILE A 62 -5.98 10.42 -17.36
CA ILE A 62 -6.96 10.73 -18.41
C ILE A 62 -6.51 11.95 -19.22
N VAL A 63 -5.97 12.99 -18.57
CA VAL A 63 -5.47 14.19 -19.26
C VAL A 63 -4.24 13.86 -20.11
N ILE A 64 -3.27 13.11 -19.61
CA ILE A 64 -2.08 12.70 -20.38
C ILE A 64 -2.46 11.81 -21.56
N LEU A 65 -3.37 10.86 -21.36
CA LEU A 65 -3.87 9.97 -22.41
C LEU A 65 -4.65 10.73 -23.48
N THR A 66 -5.51 11.67 -23.07
CA THR A 66 -6.26 12.52 -24.01
C THR A 66 -5.35 13.49 -24.75
N PHE A 67 -4.31 14.04 -24.13
CA PHE A 67 -3.32 14.89 -24.80
C PHE A 67 -2.48 14.11 -25.80
N THR A 68 -2.00 12.92 -25.44
CA THR A 68 -1.22 12.07 -26.35
C THR A 68 -2.06 11.54 -27.51
N LEU A 69 -3.32 11.16 -27.26
CA LEU A 69 -4.28 10.82 -28.32
C LEU A 69 -4.54 12.04 -29.23
N ARG A 70 -4.87 13.21 -28.67
CA ARG A 70 -5.10 14.43 -29.47
C ARG A 70 -3.88 14.83 -30.29
N TYR A 71 -2.68 14.74 -29.72
CA TYR A 71 -1.42 15.06 -30.39
C TYR A 71 -1.15 14.10 -31.57
N THR A 72 -1.34 12.79 -31.36
CA THR A 72 -1.16 11.78 -32.41
C THR A 72 -2.20 11.89 -33.53
N PHE A 73 -3.46 12.20 -33.21
CA PHE A 73 -4.50 12.45 -34.21
C PHE A 73 -4.33 13.78 -34.96
N ALA A 74 -3.88 14.85 -34.28
CA ALA A 74 -3.62 16.14 -34.90
C ALA A 74 -2.45 16.09 -35.90
N LYS A 75 -1.38 15.33 -35.56
CA LYS A 75 -0.23 15.15 -36.45
C LYS A 75 -0.58 14.32 -37.70
N ARG A 76 -1.52 13.38 -37.59
CA ARG A 76 -2.08 12.65 -38.74
C ARG A 76 -2.92 13.52 -39.66
N LYS A 77 -3.67 14.50 -39.13
CA LYS A 77 -4.45 15.45 -39.95
C LYS A 77 -3.60 16.53 -40.63
N LYS A 78 -2.39 16.79 -40.12
CA LYS A 78 -1.44 17.79 -40.66
C LYS A 78 -0.44 17.24 -41.67
N LEU A 79 -0.51 15.96 -42.07
CA LEU A 79 0.21 15.56 -43.27
C LEU A 79 -0.42 16.30 -44.46
N PRO A 80 0.33 17.17 -45.17
CA PRO A 80 -0.23 17.85 -46.32
C PRO A 80 -0.65 16.80 -47.35
N ALA A 81 -1.86 16.94 -47.88
CA ALA A 81 -2.22 16.23 -49.10
C ALA A 81 -1.20 16.65 -50.18
N PRO A 82 -0.75 15.73 -51.05
CA PRO A 82 0.17 16.08 -52.11
C PRO A 82 -0.44 17.22 -52.93
N VAL A 83 0.28 18.33 -53.01
CA VAL A 83 -0.14 19.53 -53.75
C VAL A 83 -0.25 19.14 -55.21
N ALA A 84 -1.44 19.29 -55.79
CA ALA A 84 -1.62 19.16 -57.23
C ALA A 84 -0.98 20.40 -57.89
N GLU A 85 0.19 20.20 -58.50
CA GLU A 85 0.87 21.23 -59.29
C GLU A 85 0.09 21.53 -60.58
N PRO A 86 -0.09 22.80 -60.98
CA PRO A 86 -0.74 23.14 -62.23
C PRO A 86 0.17 22.80 -63.43
N ALA A 87 -0.44 22.25 -64.47
CA ALA A 87 0.24 21.80 -65.68
C ALA A 87 0.91 22.96 -66.43
N VAL A 88 2.20 22.79 -66.75
CA VAL A 88 2.93 23.60 -67.72
C VAL A 88 3.40 22.68 -68.87
N PRO A 89 3.36 23.11 -70.15
CA PRO A 89 3.45 22.19 -71.28
C PRO A 89 4.86 21.66 -71.55
N VAL A 90 4.84 20.42 -72.02
CA VAL A 90 5.89 19.48 -72.42
C VAL A 90 6.88 20.03 -73.46
N GLU A 91 8.18 19.79 -73.26
CA GLU A 91 9.18 19.31 -74.25
C GLU A 91 10.60 19.31 -73.62
N ALA A 92 11.54 18.41 -73.89
CA ALA A 92 11.57 17.02 -74.33
C ALA A 92 13.01 16.53 -74.10
N VAL A 93 13.24 15.52 -73.26
CA VAL A 93 14.39 14.59 -73.37
C VAL A 93 14.00 13.23 -72.77
N THR A 94 13.96 12.18 -73.58
CA THR A 94 13.89 10.76 -73.17
C THR A 94 15.30 10.12 -73.28
N PRO A 95 15.56 8.88 -72.83
CA PRO A 95 14.74 7.93 -72.09
C PRO A 95 15.46 7.37 -70.83
N ALA A 96 14.81 7.38 -69.67
CA ALA A 96 15.21 6.51 -68.57
C ALA A 96 14.06 5.53 -68.31
N ILE A 97 14.32 4.25 -68.55
CA ILE A 97 13.41 3.15 -68.20
C ILE A 97 13.16 3.24 -66.69
N SER A 98 12.06 3.88 -66.31
CA SER A 98 11.57 3.94 -64.94
C SER A 98 11.05 2.55 -64.58
N ARG A 99 11.92 1.75 -63.97
CA ARG A 99 11.49 0.57 -63.23
C ARG A 99 10.64 1.09 -62.06
N LYS A 100 9.31 1.02 -62.19
CA LYS A 100 8.39 1.26 -61.06
C LYS A 100 8.75 0.28 -59.95
N GLU A 101 9.51 0.74 -58.96
CA GLU A 101 9.64 0.01 -57.70
C GLU A 101 8.26 0.00 -57.04
N LYS A 102 7.71 -1.21 -56.95
CA LYS A 102 6.46 -1.49 -56.24
C LYS A 102 6.68 -1.07 -54.78
N PRO A 103 5.81 -0.24 -54.17
CA PRO A 103 6.04 0.24 -52.82
C PRO A 103 6.20 -0.96 -51.88
N ALA A 104 7.31 -0.98 -51.14
CA ALA A 104 7.63 -2.04 -50.21
C ALA A 104 6.46 -2.27 -49.26
N ARG A 105 5.88 -3.47 -49.33
CA ARG A 105 4.70 -3.86 -48.56
C ARG A 105 5.15 -4.00 -47.10
N VAL A 106 4.93 -2.96 -46.29
CA VAL A 106 5.23 -2.98 -44.84
C VAL A 106 4.53 -4.21 -44.24
N PRO A 107 5.23 -5.10 -43.50
CA PRO A 107 4.65 -6.34 -43.02
C PRO A 107 3.47 -6.04 -42.08
N VAL A 108 2.25 -6.37 -42.54
CA VAL A 108 0.98 -6.19 -41.81
C VAL A 108 0.93 -7.04 -40.53
N LEU A 109 1.84 -8.02 -40.42
CA LEU A 109 1.97 -8.99 -39.32
C LEU A 109 2.24 -8.35 -37.95
N GLY A 110 2.83 -7.14 -37.90
CA GLY A 110 3.07 -6.43 -36.63
C GLY A 110 1.85 -5.73 -36.03
N LYS A 111 0.81 -5.44 -36.82
CA LYS A 111 -0.35 -4.68 -36.33
C LYS A 111 -1.36 -5.56 -35.58
N SER A 112 -1.62 -6.78 -36.02
CA SER A 112 -2.51 -7.71 -35.29
C SER A 112 -1.85 -8.22 -34.01
N LEU A 113 -0.54 -8.47 -34.03
CA LEU A 113 0.24 -8.88 -32.86
C LEU A 113 0.25 -7.80 -31.77
N THR A 114 0.43 -6.53 -32.14
CA THR A 114 0.38 -5.41 -31.18
C THR A 114 -1.01 -5.17 -30.62
N VAL A 115 -2.07 -5.38 -31.40
CA VAL A 115 -3.45 -5.28 -30.91
C VAL A 115 -3.76 -6.44 -29.95
N GLY A 116 -3.38 -7.67 -30.29
CA GLY A 116 -3.55 -8.84 -29.42
C GLY A 116 -2.80 -8.69 -28.09
N LEU A 117 -1.56 -8.21 -28.11
CA LEU A 117 -0.75 -7.97 -26.91
C LEU A 117 -1.40 -6.92 -25.98
N ARG A 118 -2.04 -5.90 -26.55
CA ARG A 118 -2.74 -4.85 -25.77
C ARG A 118 -3.98 -5.41 -25.06
N TYR A 119 -4.78 -6.23 -25.74
CA TYR A 119 -5.94 -6.87 -25.10
C TYR A 119 -5.50 -7.86 -24.03
N LEU A 120 -4.44 -8.65 -24.27
CA LEU A 120 -3.85 -9.53 -23.26
C LEU A 120 -3.39 -8.75 -22.02
N ALA A 121 -2.75 -7.58 -22.21
CA ALA A 121 -2.34 -6.72 -21.11
C ALA A 121 -3.53 -6.21 -20.28
N TYR A 122 -4.64 -5.81 -20.92
CA TYR A 122 -5.85 -5.41 -20.20
C TYR A 122 -6.49 -6.57 -19.43
N VAL A 123 -6.56 -7.75 -20.03
CA VAL A 123 -7.07 -8.95 -19.35
C VAL A 123 -6.20 -9.29 -18.14
N ALA A 124 -4.87 -9.26 -18.28
CA ALA A 124 -3.95 -9.48 -17.18
C ALA A 124 -4.13 -8.46 -16.03
N LEU A 125 -4.41 -7.20 -16.36
CA LEU A 125 -4.67 -6.15 -15.37
C LEU A 125 -6.01 -6.38 -14.63
N VAL A 126 -7.06 -6.78 -15.35
CA VAL A 126 -8.35 -7.15 -14.74
C VAL A 126 -8.19 -8.37 -13.84
N VAL A 127 -7.47 -9.39 -14.29
CA VAL A 127 -7.18 -10.58 -13.47
C VAL A 127 -6.39 -10.20 -12.23
N ALA A 128 -5.34 -9.38 -12.35
CA ALA A 128 -4.57 -8.89 -11.22
C ALA A 128 -5.42 -8.04 -10.25
N PHE A 129 -6.36 -7.25 -10.77
CA PHE A 129 -7.31 -6.49 -9.96
C PHE A 129 -8.30 -7.41 -9.21
N VAL A 130 -8.88 -8.41 -9.87
CA VAL A 130 -9.77 -9.38 -9.24
C VAL A 130 -9.04 -10.22 -8.21
N VAL A 131 -7.82 -10.69 -8.51
CA VAL A 131 -6.96 -11.37 -7.54
C VAL A 131 -6.61 -10.43 -6.38
N GLY A 132 -6.31 -9.17 -6.65
CA GLY A 132 -6.04 -8.17 -5.61
C GLY A 132 -7.24 -7.82 -4.74
N MET A 133 -8.47 -7.88 -5.27
CA MET A 133 -9.71 -7.68 -4.49
C MET A 133 -10.12 -8.92 -3.71
N THR A 134 -9.72 -10.11 -4.16
CA THR A 134 -10.01 -11.39 -3.48
C THR A 134 -8.91 -11.80 -2.50
N SER A 135 -7.71 -11.23 -2.66
CA SER A 135 -6.58 -11.38 -1.76
C SER A 135 -6.71 -10.41 -0.59
N GLU A 136 -6.73 -10.96 0.63
CA GLU A 136 -6.61 -10.28 1.93
C GLU A 136 -7.90 -9.78 2.60
N GLY A 137 -8.75 -10.73 2.98
CA GLY A 137 -9.25 -10.70 4.35
C GLY A 137 -8.22 -11.41 5.24
N LYS A 138 -7.45 -10.69 6.06
CA LYS A 138 -6.63 -11.33 7.09
C LYS A 138 -7.59 -12.10 8.01
N ASP A 139 -7.48 -13.42 8.07
CA ASP A 139 -8.32 -14.25 8.93
C ASP A 139 -7.84 -14.15 10.38
N TYR A 140 -8.12 -13.00 10.97
CA TYR A 140 -7.83 -12.70 12.38
C TYR A 140 -8.49 -13.69 13.34
N GLU A 141 -9.62 -14.26 12.94
CA GLU A 141 -10.33 -15.26 13.72
C GLU A 141 -9.54 -16.55 13.85
N SER A 142 -9.00 -17.08 12.74
CA SER A 142 -8.14 -18.26 12.77
C SER A 142 -6.91 -18.05 13.65
N MET A 143 -6.29 -16.86 13.60
CA MET A 143 -5.09 -16.54 14.38
C MET A 143 -5.36 -16.52 15.88
N VAL A 144 -6.47 -15.90 16.31
CA VAL A 144 -6.86 -15.87 17.72
C VAL A 144 -7.29 -17.26 18.19
N ARG A 145 -8.09 -17.99 17.42
CA ARG A 145 -8.51 -19.36 17.76
C ARG A 145 -7.32 -20.32 17.87
N ALA A 146 -6.29 -20.14 17.06
CA ALA A 146 -5.06 -20.92 17.14
C ALA A 146 -4.30 -20.70 18.46
N LYS A 147 -4.37 -19.50 19.03
CA LYS A 147 -3.73 -19.15 20.32
C LYS A 147 -4.55 -19.56 21.54
N PHE A 148 -5.89 -19.43 21.48
CA PHE A 148 -6.79 -19.73 22.60
C PHE A 148 -7.53 -21.07 22.43
N LYS A 149 -6.79 -22.14 22.12
CA LYS A 149 -7.37 -23.48 21.95
C LYS A 149 -8.15 -23.88 23.21
N GLY A 150 -9.42 -24.25 23.04
CA GLY A 150 -10.29 -24.72 24.13
C GLY A 150 -11.06 -23.63 24.87
N GLN A 151 -10.89 -22.34 24.53
CA GLN A 151 -11.68 -21.25 25.10
C GLN A 151 -12.78 -20.81 24.14
N LYS A 152 -13.95 -20.47 24.68
CA LYS A 152 -15.07 -19.96 23.89
C LYS A 152 -14.75 -18.53 23.46
N LEU A 153 -14.66 -18.30 22.16
CA LEU A 153 -14.42 -16.98 21.56
C LEU A 153 -15.68 -16.54 20.83
N THR A 154 -16.27 -15.43 21.25
CA THR A 154 -17.38 -14.79 20.55
C THR A 154 -16.89 -13.49 19.91
N LYS A 155 -17.02 -13.39 18.59
CA LYS A 155 -16.70 -12.16 17.86
C LYS A 155 -17.72 -11.08 18.22
N VAL A 156 -17.22 -9.91 18.62
CA VAL A 156 -18.05 -8.75 19.03
C VAL A 156 -18.12 -7.71 17.92
N ASN A 157 -17.02 -7.49 17.19
CA ASN A 157 -16.95 -6.53 16.09
C ASN A 157 -16.04 -7.05 14.96
N ASP A 158 -16.35 -6.65 13.72
CA ASP A 158 -15.60 -6.96 12.50
C ASP A 158 -14.57 -5.88 12.16
N ASP A 159 -14.86 -4.61 12.48
CA ASP A 159 -13.94 -3.50 12.23
C ASP A 159 -14.09 -2.40 13.30
N PRO A 160 -13.08 -2.20 14.19
CA PRO A 160 -11.91 -3.05 14.39
C PRO A 160 -12.28 -4.43 14.96
N VAL A 161 -11.46 -5.45 14.68
CA VAL A 161 -11.74 -6.82 15.11
C VAL A 161 -11.60 -6.95 16.63
N VAL A 162 -12.71 -7.31 17.29
CA VAL A 162 -12.76 -7.54 18.75
C VAL A 162 -13.41 -8.88 19.05
N PHE A 163 -12.75 -9.67 19.89
CA PHE A 163 -13.28 -10.91 20.44
C PHE A 163 -13.57 -10.75 21.93
N HIS A 164 -14.56 -11.48 22.43
CA HIS A 164 -14.79 -11.71 23.84
C HIS A 164 -14.41 -13.15 24.16
N LEU A 165 -13.63 -13.33 25.22
CA LEU A 165 -13.07 -14.61 25.64
C LEU A 165 -13.84 -15.12 26.87
N GLY A 166 -14.47 -16.30 26.76
CA GLY A 166 -15.32 -16.89 27.80
C GLY A 166 -16.80 -17.00 27.41
N GLU A 167 -17.64 -17.45 28.35
CA GLU A 167 -19.09 -17.44 28.15
C GLU A 167 -19.63 -16.01 28.17
N LYS A 168 -20.70 -15.76 27.40
CA LYS A 168 -21.40 -14.47 27.39
C LYS A 168 -22.08 -14.29 28.75
N GLY A 169 -21.38 -13.68 29.71
CA GLY A 169 -21.84 -13.57 31.11
C GLY A 169 -20.76 -13.72 32.17
N ASP A 170 -19.52 -14.06 31.80
CA ASP A 170 -18.39 -14.20 32.74
C ASP A 170 -17.77 -12.84 33.15
N GLY A 171 -18.65 -11.87 33.41
CA GLY A 171 -18.32 -10.50 33.81
C GLY A 171 -18.02 -9.53 32.64
N PRO A 172 -18.15 -8.20 32.86
CA PRO A 172 -17.99 -7.16 31.86
C PRO A 172 -16.54 -6.89 31.42
N GLY A 173 -15.72 -7.88 31.02
CA GLY A 173 -14.38 -7.50 30.53
C GLY A 173 -13.41 -8.64 30.36
N ASN A 174 -13.53 -9.35 29.25
CA ASN A 174 -12.43 -10.17 28.74
C ASN A 174 -12.35 -10.00 27.24
N TYR A 175 -11.92 -8.80 26.82
CA TYR A 175 -11.83 -8.43 25.41
C TYR A 175 -10.45 -8.72 24.86
N VAL A 176 -10.39 -9.30 23.66
CA VAL A 176 -9.17 -9.42 22.86
C VAL A 176 -9.35 -8.53 21.64
N LEU A 177 -8.66 -7.39 21.63
CA LEU A 177 -8.69 -6.44 20.52
C LEU A 177 -7.50 -6.71 19.61
N ILE A 178 -7.75 -6.82 18.31
CA ILE A 178 -6.68 -7.08 17.36
C ILE A 178 -6.33 -5.79 16.66
N GLN A 179 -5.05 -5.45 16.71
CA GLN A 179 -4.51 -4.24 16.13
C GLN A 179 -3.18 -4.52 15.44
N GLU A 180 -2.85 -3.64 14.51
CA GLU A 180 -1.58 -3.68 13.81
C GLU A 180 -0.82 -2.36 13.92
N GLY A 181 0.49 -2.49 13.99
CA GLY A 181 1.44 -1.39 13.91
C GLY A 181 2.38 -1.63 12.75
N GLN A 182 2.88 -0.54 12.17
CA GLN A 182 3.69 -0.62 10.97
C GLN A 182 5.17 -0.77 11.34
N GLY A 183 5.73 -1.95 11.07
CA GLY A 183 7.15 -2.24 11.22
C GLY A 183 7.95 -2.03 9.94
N TYR A 184 9.24 -2.35 10.01
CA TYR A 184 10.15 -2.27 8.87
C TYR A 184 9.86 -3.33 7.81
N GLY A 185 9.57 -4.56 8.24
CA GLY A 185 9.26 -5.67 7.34
C GLY A 185 7.80 -5.76 6.94
N GLY A 186 6.93 -4.96 7.56
CA GLY A 186 5.50 -4.92 7.30
C GLY A 186 4.67 -4.85 8.58
N PRO A 187 3.37 -5.19 8.53
CA PRO A 187 2.49 -5.10 9.69
C PRO A 187 2.90 -6.09 10.79
N PHE A 188 2.89 -5.60 12.03
CA PHE A 188 3.03 -6.37 13.26
C PHE A 188 1.67 -6.47 13.93
N VAL A 189 1.07 -7.66 13.89
CA VAL A 189 -0.31 -7.90 14.36
C VAL A 189 -0.29 -8.46 15.78
N LEU A 190 -0.93 -7.74 16.69
CA LEU A 190 -1.03 -8.08 18.10
C LEU A 190 -2.49 -8.20 18.54
N GLY A 191 -2.75 -9.16 19.42
CA GLY A 191 -3.97 -9.21 20.23
C GLY A 191 -3.70 -8.60 21.60
N ILE A 192 -4.51 -7.63 22.00
CA ILE A 192 -4.42 -6.94 23.30
C ILE A 192 -5.58 -7.44 24.14
N ARG A 193 -5.28 -8.18 25.21
CA ARG A 193 -6.28 -8.68 26.15
C ARG A 193 -6.49 -7.65 27.26
N ILE A 194 -7.73 -7.20 27.42
CA ILE A 194 -8.12 -6.19 28.39
C ILE A 194 -9.24 -6.74 29.27
N MET A 195 -9.09 -6.51 30.58
CA MET A 195 -10.04 -6.97 31.58
C MET A 195 -10.96 -5.86 32.09
N GLU A 196 -11.93 -6.22 32.93
CA GLU A 196 -12.90 -5.32 33.59
C GLU A 196 -12.28 -4.11 34.30
N ASP A 197 -11.06 -4.26 34.79
CA ASP A 197 -10.31 -3.23 35.50
C ASP A 197 -9.74 -2.14 34.58
N ALA A 198 -10.08 -2.17 33.28
CA ALA A 198 -9.58 -1.28 32.25
C ALA A 198 -8.05 -1.28 32.17
N LYS A 199 -7.42 -2.45 32.40
CA LYS A 199 -5.97 -2.64 32.27
C LYS A 199 -5.64 -3.67 31.21
N VAL A 200 -4.46 -3.51 30.63
CA VAL A 200 -3.87 -4.51 29.72
C VAL A 200 -3.43 -5.71 30.56
N HIS A 201 -4.00 -6.88 30.29
CA HIS A 201 -3.65 -8.11 31.00
C HIS A 201 -2.65 -8.96 30.22
N GLU A 202 -2.71 -8.92 28.88
CA GLU A 202 -1.83 -9.73 28.04
C GLU A 202 -1.67 -9.09 26.65
N VAL A 203 -0.46 -9.19 26.09
CA VAL A 203 -0.16 -8.80 24.71
C VAL A 203 0.31 -10.03 23.93
N ILE A 204 -0.44 -10.39 22.90
CA ILE A 204 -0.32 -11.68 22.21
C ILE A 204 0.14 -11.45 20.77
N PRO A 205 1.35 -11.91 20.38
CA PRO A 205 1.77 -11.85 18.99
C PRO A 205 0.98 -12.85 18.14
N LEU A 206 0.33 -12.33 17.10
CA LEU A 206 -0.52 -13.10 16.17
C LEU A 206 0.21 -13.36 14.84
N ASP A 207 0.65 -12.32 14.15
CA ASP A 207 1.43 -12.40 12.90
C ASP A 207 2.41 -11.22 12.81
N HIS A 208 3.50 -11.40 12.09
CA HIS A 208 4.43 -10.30 11.79
C HIS A 208 5.18 -10.56 10.50
N LYS A 209 5.63 -9.47 9.86
CA LYS A 209 6.58 -9.51 8.73
C LYS A 209 7.98 -8.99 9.10
N GLU A 210 8.21 -8.77 10.39
CA GLU A 210 9.50 -8.31 10.92
C GLU A 210 10.61 -9.34 10.77
N THR A 211 11.87 -8.86 10.78
CA THR A 211 13.04 -9.75 10.71
C THR A 211 13.14 -10.59 11.99
N PRO A 212 13.31 -11.93 11.91
CA PRO A 212 13.29 -12.81 13.08
C PRO A 212 14.25 -12.41 14.21
N ALA A 213 15.44 -11.88 13.87
CA ALA A 213 16.42 -11.42 14.84
C ALA A 213 15.90 -10.27 15.73
N PHE A 214 15.12 -9.34 15.19
CA PHE A 214 14.56 -8.22 15.96
C PHE A 214 13.38 -8.67 16.82
N VAL A 215 12.54 -9.58 16.31
CA VAL A 215 11.44 -10.17 17.09
C VAL A 215 11.99 -10.95 18.28
N ARG A 216 13.06 -11.73 18.09
CA ARG A 216 13.73 -12.42 19.19
C ARG A 216 14.29 -11.45 20.22
N LYS A 217 14.92 -10.35 19.80
CA LYS A 217 15.40 -9.31 20.73
C LYS A 217 14.30 -8.73 21.62
N ILE A 218 13.14 -8.38 21.06
CA ILE A 218 12.03 -7.84 21.86
C ILE A 218 11.39 -8.90 22.76
N GLN A 219 11.44 -10.18 22.37
CA GLN A 219 11.00 -11.30 23.20
C GLN A 219 11.93 -11.52 24.38
N ASP A 220 13.24 -11.62 24.13
CA ASP A 220 14.28 -11.81 25.15
C ASP A 220 14.33 -10.63 26.13
N ALA A 221 14.00 -9.42 25.65
CA ALA A 221 13.90 -8.21 26.48
C ALA A 221 12.58 -8.09 27.26
N HIS A 222 11.68 -9.09 27.20
CA HIS A 222 10.38 -9.05 27.87
C HIS A 222 9.57 -7.78 27.55
N TYR A 223 9.72 -7.25 26.32
CA TYR A 223 9.23 -5.93 25.95
C TYR A 223 7.72 -5.75 26.17
N ARG A 224 6.94 -6.81 25.89
CA ARG A 224 5.48 -6.82 26.03
C ARG A 224 5.02 -6.71 27.49
N ASP A 225 5.85 -7.15 28.43
CA ASP A 225 5.49 -7.20 29.85
C ASP A 225 5.41 -5.79 30.45
N GLN A 226 6.08 -4.81 29.83
CA GLN A 226 5.97 -3.39 30.20
C GLN A 226 4.54 -2.84 30.10
N PHE A 227 3.69 -3.46 29.27
CA PHE A 227 2.31 -3.01 29.09
C PHE A 227 1.35 -3.67 30.08
N VAL A 228 1.72 -4.81 30.66
CA VAL A 228 0.83 -5.56 31.55
C VAL A 228 0.60 -4.76 32.83
N GLY A 229 -0.68 -4.61 33.21
CA GLY A 229 -1.12 -3.83 34.36
C GLY A 229 -1.21 -2.32 34.13
N LYS A 230 -0.74 -1.80 32.97
CA LYS A 230 -0.95 -0.39 32.60
C LYS A 230 -2.41 -0.14 32.24
N HIS A 231 -2.88 1.06 32.55
CA HIS A 231 -4.26 1.43 32.31
C HIS A 231 -4.47 1.75 30.83
N VAL A 232 -5.65 1.42 30.29
CA VAL A 232 -5.93 1.56 28.84
C VAL A 232 -5.91 3.00 28.34
N ALA A 233 -5.94 3.98 29.25
CA ALA A 233 -5.86 5.41 28.94
C ALA A 233 -4.45 6.01 29.10
N ASP A 234 -3.43 5.18 29.38
CA ASP A 234 -2.04 5.63 29.46
C ASP A 234 -1.51 6.00 28.06
N ASP A 235 -0.44 6.79 28.00
CA ASP A 235 0.08 7.40 26.76
C ASP A 235 0.67 6.36 25.79
N PHE A 236 1.45 5.39 26.29
CA PHE A 236 2.18 4.38 25.50
C PHE A 236 3.10 4.99 24.44
N ILE A 237 4.03 5.83 24.88
CA ILE A 237 5.05 6.51 24.11
C ILE A 237 6.42 5.87 24.39
N VAL A 238 7.06 5.42 23.30
CA VAL A 238 8.43 4.89 23.35
C VAL A 238 9.39 5.98 23.81
N ASP A 239 10.35 5.61 24.67
CA ASP A 239 11.34 6.49 25.30
C ASP A 239 10.76 7.55 26.27
N VAL A 240 9.48 7.43 26.63
CA VAL A 240 8.84 8.27 27.65
C VAL A 240 8.26 7.41 28.78
N ASP A 241 7.32 6.53 28.47
CA ASP A 241 6.68 5.62 29.43
C ASP A 241 6.85 4.14 29.06
N ILE A 242 7.44 3.86 27.90
CA ILE A 242 7.79 2.52 27.41
C ILE A 242 9.24 2.51 26.93
N ASP A 243 10.07 1.62 27.48
CA ASP A 243 11.50 1.54 27.19
C ASP A 243 11.76 0.87 25.84
N ALA A 244 12.51 1.53 24.97
CA ALA A 244 12.88 0.95 23.68
C ALA A 244 13.86 -0.22 23.79
N VAL A 245 13.74 -1.21 22.90
CA VAL A 245 14.75 -2.28 22.79
C VAL A 245 15.86 -1.87 21.82
N SER A 246 17.07 -1.78 22.35
CA SER A 246 18.25 -1.36 21.58
C SER A 246 18.53 -2.26 20.37
N GLY A 247 18.67 -1.63 19.20
CA GLY A 247 18.87 -2.33 17.93
C GLY A 247 17.64 -3.12 17.45
N ALA A 248 16.45 -2.81 17.96
CA ALA A 248 15.14 -3.25 17.47
C ALA A 248 14.09 -2.12 17.58
N THR A 249 14.52 -0.85 17.46
CA THR A 249 13.69 0.34 17.71
C THR A 249 12.44 0.38 16.82
N ILE A 250 12.56 0.07 15.51
CA ILE A 250 11.40 0.11 14.60
C ILE A 250 10.38 -0.98 14.94
N THR A 251 10.84 -2.20 15.22
CA THR A 251 9.98 -3.31 15.68
C THR A 251 9.29 -2.94 17.00
N THR A 252 10.01 -2.27 17.90
CA THR A 252 9.50 -1.78 19.16
C THR A 252 8.36 -0.78 18.94
N MET A 253 8.60 0.26 18.12
CA MET A 253 7.59 1.27 17.77
C MET A 253 6.35 0.66 17.14
N ALA A 254 6.52 -0.32 16.24
CA ALA A 254 5.40 -1.04 15.63
C ALA A 254 4.58 -1.81 16.67
N ALA A 255 5.24 -2.49 17.60
CA ALA A 255 4.56 -3.18 18.69
C ALA A 255 3.82 -2.17 19.60
N THR A 256 4.46 -1.06 20.00
CA THR A 256 3.81 0.00 20.80
C THR A 256 2.60 0.58 20.07
N GLU A 257 2.72 0.85 18.78
CA GLU A 257 1.63 1.39 17.97
C GLU A 257 0.40 0.48 17.98
N ALA A 258 0.59 -0.82 17.73
CA ALA A 258 -0.49 -1.80 17.79
C ALA A 258 -1.14 -1.86 19.18
N ILE A 259 -0.32 -1.92 20.24
CA ILE A 259 -0.82 -2.02 21.62
C ILE A 259 -1.59 -0.75 22.01
N ARG A 260 -1.03 0.42 21.71
CA ARG A 260 -1.61 1.74 21.97
C ARG A 260 -2.96 1.89 21.29
N LYS A 261 -3.06 1.56 19.99
CA LYS A 261 -4.34 1.55 19.27
C LYS A 261 -5.37 0.65 19.96
N GLY A 262 -4.96 -0.54 20.40
CA GLY A 262 -5.85 -1.52 21.04
C GLY A 262 -6.35 -1.04 22.39
N ALA A 263 -5.46 -0.49 23.21
CA ALA A 263 -5.79 0.06 24.52
C ALA A 263 -6.72 1.27 24.40
N HIS A 264 -6.35 2.26 23.58
CA HIS A 264 -7.15 3.48 23.38
C HIS A 264 -8.51 3.20 22.76
N LEU A 265 -8.59 2.24 21.85
CA LEU A 265 -9.86 1.75 21.30
C LEU A 265 -10.76 1.17 22.40
N ALA A 266 -10.22 0.33 23.27
CA ALA A 266 -10.99 -0.22 24.39
C ALA A 266 -11.44 0.88 25.36
N ALA A 267 -10.57 1.84 25.66
CA ALA A 267 -10.87 2.97 26.53
C ALA A 267 -12.12 3.73 26.04
N VAL A 268 -12.18 4.06 24.75
CA VAL A 268 -13.31 4.79 24.15
C VAL A 268 -14.54 3.89 23.97
N GLU A 269 -14.38 2.74 23.32
CA GLU A 269 -15.53 1.95 22.88
C GLU A 269 -16.14 1.11 23.99
N LYS A 270 -15.31 0.53 24.87
CA LYS A 270 -15.74 -0.44 25.88
C LYS A 270 -15.94 0.21 27.25
N PHE A 271 -15.00 1.07 27.66
CA PHE A 271 -15.04 1.70 28.99
C PHE A 271 -15.62 3.12 28.99
N LYS A 272 -15.92 3.69 27.81
CA LYS A 272 -16.51 5.04 27.65
C LYS A 272 -15.69 6.13 28.37
N LEU A 273 -14.37 5.96 28.39
CA LEU A 273 -13.44 6.90 29.01
C LEU A 273 -13.19 8.10 28.09
N GLU A 274 -12.94 9.25 28.70
CA GLU A 274 -12.48 10.44 28.00
C GLU A 274 -11.05 10.26 27.48
N GLN A 275 -10.78 10.79 26.28
CA GLN A 275 -9.45 10.78 25.69
C GLN A 275 -8.53 11.75 26.45
N LYS A 276 -7.70 11.21 27.36
CA LYS A 276 -6.72 11.98 28.15
C LYS A 276 -5.28 11.78 27.71
N TRP A 277 -5.01 10.78 26.87
CA TRP A 277 -3.68 10.48 26.35
C TRP A 277 -3.22 11.45 25.26
N LYS A 278 -1.91 11.58 25.12
CA LYS A 278 -1.28 12.38 24.07
C LYS A 278 -1.45 11.74 22.70
N LYS A 279 -1.68 12.59 21.68
CA LYS A 279 -1.62 12.16 20.27
C LYS A 279 -0.16 12.12 19.82
N VAL A 280 0.24 11.00 19.23
CA VAL A 280 1.59 10.71 18.71
C VAL A 280 1.52 10.63 17.20
#